data_AF-A0A4V5NCE6-F1
#
_entry.id   AF-A0A4V5NCE6-F1
#
_cell.length_a   1.000
_cell.length_b   1.000
_cell.length_c   1.000
_cell.angle_alpha   90.00
_cell.angle_beta   90.00
_cell.angle_gamma   90.00
#
_symmetry.space_group_name_H-M   'P 1'
#
loop_
_entity.id
_entity.type
_entity.pdbx_description
1 polymer ?
#
loop_
_entity_poly.entity_id
_entity_poly.type
_entity_poly.pdbx_seq_one_letter_code
_entity_poly.pdbx_strand_id
1 'polypeptide(L)' 'MKEAEEMYLRAQRGYEDAWGPKHTSTLSTVSNLGLLYSDQGKMKEAEEMYLRALGGKEEACGRTEAHVDCRHRL' A
#
# COMPACT_ATOMS: atom_id res chain seq x y z
N MET A 1 -4.69 -20.34 -4.90
CA MET A 1 -5.11 -19.08 -4.22
C MET A 1 -4.22 -18.80 -3.00
N LYS A 2 -3.93 -19.82 -2.17
CA LYS A 2 -2.95 -19.70 -1.08
C LYS A 2 -1.51 -19.48 -1.58
N GLU A 3 -1.13 -20.01 -2.74
CA GLU A 3 0.21 -19.77 -3.29
C GLU A 3 0.44 -18.30 -3.65
N ALA A 4 -0.57 -17.62 -4.19
CA ALA A 4 -0.49 -16.20 -4.53
C ALA A 4 -0.31 -15.33 -3.27
N GLU A 5 -0.99 -15.69 -2.18
CA GLU A 5 -0.89 -15.01 -0.89
C GLU A 5 0.54 -15.10 -0.32
N GLU A 6 1.14 -16.29 -0.32
CA GLU A 6 2.53 -16.47 0.12
C GLU A 6 3.53 -15.69 -0.74
N MET A 7 3.34 -15.68 -2.07
CA MET A 7 4.20 -14.92 -2.97
C MET A 7 4.14 -13.42 -2.69
N TYR A 8 2.94 -12.87 -2.46
CA TYR A 8 2.78 -11.45 -2.14
C TYR A 8 3.32 -11.09 -0.75
N LEU A 9 3.14 -11.95 0.25
CA LEU A 9 3.72 -11.74 1.59
C LEU A 9 5.25 -11.74 1.53
N ARG A 10 5.85 -12.63 0.74
CA ARG A 10 7.30 -12.65 0.53
C ARG A 10 7.78 -11.40 -0.20
N ALA A 11 7.07 -10.97 -1.23
CA ALA A 11 7.39 -9.75 -1.98
C ALA A 11 7.27 -8.50 -1.08
N GLN A 12 6.21 -8.41 -0.28
CA GLN A 12 6.00 -7.33 0.68
C GLN A 12 7.19 -7.21 1.62
N ARG A 13 7.63 -8.32 2.21
CA ARG A 13 8.75 -8.34 3.16
C ARG A 13 10.06 -7.87 2.50
N GLY A 14 10.31 -8.30 1.26
CA GLY A 14 11.48 -7.85 0.49
C GLY A 14 11.43 -6.35 0.16
N TYR A 15 10.25 -5.81 -0.17
CA TYR A 15 10.08 -4.39 -0.40
C TYR A 15 10.17 -3.56 0.88
N GLU A 16 9.67 -4.06 2.00
CA GLU A 16 9.82 -3.42 3.32
C GLU A 16 11.28 -3.33 3.74
N ASP A 17 12.07 -4.40 3.55
CA ASP A 17 13.48 -4.40 3.90
C ASP A 17 14.32 -3.50 2.97
N ALA A 18 14.01 -3.46 1.68
CA ALA A 18 14.82 -2.72 0.71
C ALA A 18 14.43 -1.24 0.56
N TRP A 19 13.14 -0.90 0.72
CA TRP A 19 12.62 0.44 0.43
C TRP A 19 11.83 1.04 1.61
N GLY A 20 11.53 0.25 2.63
CA GLY A 20 10.73 0.65 3.77
C GLY A 20 9.22 0.43 3.57
N PRO A 21 8.45 0.47 4.68
CA PRO A 21 7.01 0.21 4.67
C PRO A 21 6.17 1.27 3.97
N LYS A 22 6.73 2.47 3.75
CA LYS A 22 6.04 3.63 3.16
C LYS A 22 6.32 3.80 1.66
N HIS A 23 7.20 2.99 1.09
CA HIS A 23 7.51 3.10 -0.32
C HIS A 23 6.31 2.71 -1.19
N THR A 24 6.09 3.45 -2.27
CA THR A 24 4.92 3.28 -3.14
C THR A 24 4.77 1.83 -3.64
N SER A 25 5.88 1.17 -3.99
CA SER A 25 5.87 -0.24 -4.43
C SER A 25 5.47 -1.23 -3.32
N THR A 26 5.86 -0.94 -2.07
CA THR A 26 5.44 -1.72 -0.90
C THR A 26 3.93 -1.60 -0.71
N LEU A 27 3.40 -0.38 -0.80
CA LEU A 27 1.97 -0.08 -0.64
C LEU A 27 1.11 -0.66 -1.77
N SER A 28 1.63 -0.70 -3.00
CA SER A 28 0.99 -1.40 -4.11
C SER A 28 0.90 -2.90 -3.89
N THR A 29 1.95 -3.51 -3.30
CA THR A 29 1.96 -4.95 -2.97
C THR A 29 0.90 -5.28 -1.92
N VAL A 30 0.76 -4.43 -0.89
CA VAL A 30 -0.29 -4.57 0.14
C VAL A 30 -1.70 -4.40 -0.45
N SER A 31 -1.88 -3.46 -1.39
CA SER A 31 -3.18 -3.29 -2.06
C SER A 31 -3.58 -4.53 -2.88
N ASN A 32 -2.61 -5.21 -3.49
CA ASN A 32 -2.86 -6.45 -4.25
C ASN A 32 -3.23 -7.64 -3.34
N LEU A 33 -2.70 -7.69 -2.11
CA LEU A 33 -3.16 -8.63 -1.09
C LEU A 33 -4.62 -8.38 -0.70
N GLY A 34 -5.02 -7.10 -0.58
CA GLY A 34 -6.41 -6.72 -0.33
C GLY A 34 -7.37 -7.22 -1.41
N LEU A 35 -7.00 -7.08 -2.69
CA LEU A 35 -7.77 -7.63 -3.81
C LEU A 35 -7.88 -9.15 -3.75
N LEU A 36 -6.77 -9.83 -3.49
CA LEU A 36 -6.75 -11.30 -3.38
C LEU A 36 -7.64 -11.81 -2.25
N TYR A 37 -7.67 -11.12 -1.12
CA TYR A 37 -8.56 -11.46 0.00
C TYR A 37 -10.03 -11.18 -0.31
N SER A 38 -10.32 -10.10 -1.04
CA SER A 38 -11.68 -9.81 -1.52
C SER A 38 -12.20 -10.92 -2.44
N ASP A 39 -11.37 -11.39 -3.38
CA ASP A 39 -11.69 -12.52 -4.27
C ASP A 39 -11.88 -13.85 -3.52
N GLN A 40 -11.26 -14.00 -2.34
CA GLN A 40 -11.45 -15.16 -1.45
C GLN A 40 -12.67 -15.04 -0.54
N GLY A 41 -13.40 -13.91 -0.57
CA GLY A 41 -14.51 -13.63 0.36
C GLY A 41 -14.07 -13.23 1.77
N LYS A 42 -12.77 -13.01 1.98
CA LYS A 42 -12.15 -12.60 3.25
C LYS A 42 -12.17 -11.08 3.39
N MET A 43 -13.36 -10.53 3.61
CA MET A 43 -13.57 -9.07 3.59
C MET A 43 -12.81 -8.34 4.72
N LYS A 44 -12.65 -8.96 5.89
CA LYS A 44 -11.93 -8.34 7.02
C LYS A 44 -10.44 -8.20 6.74
N GLU A 45 -9.83 -9.26 6.22
CA GLU A 45 -8.43 -9.29 5.84
C GLU A 45 -8.15 -8.35 4.66
N ALA A 46 -9.09 -8.25 3.71
CA ALA A 46 -9.01 -7.28 2.62
C ALA A 46 -9.03 -5.83 3.14
N GLU A 47 -9.94 -5.52 4.07
CA GLU A 47 -10.07 -4.20 4.69
C GLU A 47 -8.78 -3.81 5.44
N GLU A 48 -8.20 -4.71 6.23
CA GLU A 48 -6.92 -4.46 6.93
C GLU A 48 -5.78 -4.13 5.96
N MET A 49 -5.69 -4.85 4.83
CA MET A 49 -4.67 -4.57 3.82
C MET A 49 -4.89 -3.19 3.19
N TYR A 50 -6.12 -2.83 2.85
CA TYR A 50 -6.42 -1.51 2.31
C TYR A 50 -6.14 -0.39 3.30
N LEU A 51 -6.49 -0.54 4.57
CA LEU A 51 -6.23 0.45 5.62
C LEU A 51 -4.73 0.69 5.81
N ARG A 52 -3.93 -0.39 5.82
CA ARG A 52 -2.47 -0.29 5.90
C ARG A 52 -1.86 0.40 4.68
N ALA A 53 -2.36 0.08 3.48
CA ALA A 53 -1.91 0.74 2.26
C ALA A 53 -2.32 2.23 2.21
N LEU A 54 -3.51 2.56 2.73
CA LEU A 54 -4.01 3.93 2.81
C LEU A 54 -3.18 4.76 3.79
N GLY A 55 -2.98 4.27 5.02
CA GLY A 55 -2.18 4.96 6.03
C GLY A 55 -0.74 5.18 5.56
N GLY A 56 -0.12 4.17 4.93
CA GLY A 56 1.21 4.34 4.35
C GLY A 56 1.25 5.33 3.18
N LYS A 57 0.19 5.42 2.36
CA LYS A 57 0.07 6.44 1.31
C LYS A 57 -0.13 7.84 1.90
N GLU A 58 -0.93 7.99 2.95
CA GLU A 58 -1.15 9.27 3.63
C GLU A 58 0.13 9.79 4.31
N GLU A 59 0.91 8.89 4.90
CA GLU A 59 2.21 9.23 5.47
C GLU A 59 3.28 9.49 4.41
N ALA A 60 3.32 8.72 3.33
CA ALA A 60 4.25 8.92 2.22
C ALA A 60 3.94 10.19 1.41
N CYS A 61 2.65 10.48 1.23
CA CYS A 61 2.15 11.69 0.57
C CYS A 61 2.10 12.89 1.53
N GLY A 62 2.49 12.70 2.80
CA GLY A 62 2.60 13.69 3.86
C GLY A 62 1.77 14.93 3.61
N ARG A 63 0.47 14.89 3.95
CA ARG A 63 -0.46 16.03 4.07
C ARG A 63 0.03 17.27 3.30
N THR A 64 -0.41 17.45 2.06
CA THR A 64 -0.15 18.66 1.28
C THR A 64 -0.74 19.91 1.94
N GLU A 65 -0.13 20.40 3.02
CA GLU A 65 -0.05 21.83 3.31
C GLU A 65 1.07 22.50 2.47
N ALA A 66 1.70 21.74 1.58
CA ALA A 66 2.62 22.25 0.56
C ALA A 66 2.10 22.05 -0.88
N HIS A 67 0.77 21.93 -1.07
CA HIS A 67 0.16 21.98 -2.40
C HIS A 67 -1.00 23.00 -2.48
N VAL A 68 -0.82 24.15 -1.82
CA VAL A 68 -1.59 25.37 -2.15
C VAL A 68 -0.72 26.38 -2.92
N ASP A 69 0.56 26.13 -3.15
CA ASP A 69 1.39 27.05 -3.94
C ASP A 69 2.37 26.35 -4.90
N CYS A 70 1.80 25.70 -5.92
CA CYS A 70 2.53 25.34 -7.15
C CYS A 70 1.74 25.74 -8.40
N ARG A 71 1.08 26.91 -8.34
CA ARG A 71 0.50 27.54 -9.52
C ARG A 71 0.74 29.05 -9.46
N HIS A 72 1.70 29.49 -10.27
CA HIS A 72 2.11 30.88 -10.60
C HIS A 72 3.37 31.45 -9.93
N ARG A 73 4.52 30.82 -10.23
CA ARG A 73 5.76 31.59 -10.43
C ARG A 73 6.19 31.51 -11.90
N LEU A 74 5.45 32.22 -12.74
CA LEU A 74 5.91 32.86 -13.98
C LEU A 74 5.18 34.20 -14.08
#